data_AF-A0A7M7MHI4-F1
#
_entry.id   AF-A0A7M7MHI4-F1
#
_cell.length_a   1.000
_cell.length_b   1.000
_cell.length_c   1.000
_cell.angle_alpha   90.00
_cell.angle_beta   90.00
_cell.angle_gamma   90.00
#
_symmetry.space_group_name_H-M   'P 1'
#
loop_
_entity.id
_entity.type
_entity.pdbx_description
1 polymer ?
#
loop_
_entity_poly.entity_id
_entity_poly.type
_entity_poly.pdbx_seq_one_letter_code
_entity_poly.pdbx_strand_id
1 'polypeptide(L)' 'MSPQRRQNWRFVGVVGGLFGTILLALYPIAIQPYLDSSEWKTTQQHTRKSIVQEEVQPGGMRVWSDPFERKKR' A
#
# COMPACT_ATOMS: atom_id res chain seq x y z
N MET A 1 -27.62 36.12 -20.08
CA MET A 1 -27.34 34.66 -20.07
C MET A 1 -25.89 34.48 -19.60
N SER A 2 -25.73 34.04 -18.36
CA SER A 2 -24.48 34.15 -17.57
C SER A 2 -23.39 33.15 -17.98
N PRO A 3 -22.10 33.43 -17.70
CA PRO A 3 -20.98 32.60 -18.12
C PRO A 3 -20.81 31.37 -17.21
N GLN A 4 -21.85 30.55 -17.04
CA GLN A 4 -21.81 29.36 -16.17
C GLN A 4 -20.74 28.34 -16.60
N ARG A 5 -20.44 28.24 -17.91
CA ARG A 5 -19.49 27.26 -18.44
C ARG A 5 -18.06 27.43 -17.93
N ARG A 6 -17.57 28.67 -17.75
CA ARG A 6 -16.18 28.93 -17.31
C ARG A 6 -15.96 28.66 -15.82
N GLN A 7 -16.99 28.84 -15.00
CA GLN A 7 -16.94 28.59 -13.56
C GLN A 7 -16.73 27.09 -13.27
N ASN A 8 -17.42 26.23 -14.01
CA ASN A 8 -17.36 24.77 -13.82
C ASN A 8 -15.96 24.20 -14.13
N TRP A 9 -15.26 24.71 -15.14
CA TRP A 9 -13.89 24.28 -15.46
C TRP A 9 -12.87 24.65 -14.38
N ARG A 10 -13.03 25.82 -13.75
CA ARG A 10 -12.16 26.23 -12.63
C ARG A 10 -12.36 25.31 -11.43
N PHE A 11 -13.62 24.98 -11.12
CA PHE A 11 -13.95 24.04 -10.05
C PHE A 11 -13.38 22.63 -10.32
N VAL A 12 -13.58 22.10 -11.53
CA VAL A 12 -13.00 20.80 -11.94
C VAL A 12 -11.47 20.82 -11.86
N GLY A 13 -10.83 21.92 -12.28
CA GLY A 13 -9.38 22.07 -12.18
C GLY A 13 -8.88 22.05 -10.74
N VAL A 14 -9.55 22.76 -9.82
CA VAL A 14 -9.19 22.80 -8.40
C VAL A 14 -9.38 21.43 -7.75
N VAL A 15 -10.54 20.79 -7.96
CA VAL A 15 -10.83 19.47 -7.39
C VAL A 15 -9.89 18.41 -7.97
N GLY A 16 -9.69 18.40 -9.29
CA GLY A 16 -8.77 17.48 -9.96
C GLY A 16 -7.32 17.67 -9.49
N GLY A 17 -6.88 18.92 -9.31
CA GLY A 17 -5.56 19.23 -8.77
C GLY A 17 -5.39 18.74 -7.32
N LEU A 18 -6.41 18.92 -6.47
CA LEU A 18 -6.37 18.44 -5.09
C LEU A 18 -6.28 16.91 -5.03
N PHE A 19 -7.16 16.19 -5.73
CA PHE A 19 -7.09 14.73 -5.73
C PHE A 19 -5.83 14.20 -6.43
N GLY A 20 -5.38 14.86 -7.50
CA GLY A 20 -4.12 14.52 -8.17
C GLY A 20 -2.91 14.65 -7.25
N THR A 21 -2.83 15.75 -6.48
CA THR A 21 -1.74 15.95 -5.51
C THR A 21 -1.80 14.94 -4.36
N ILE A 22 -2.98 14.60 -3.85
CA ILE A 22 -3.15 13.54 -2.85
C ILE A 22 -2.67 12.20 -3.39
N LEU A 23 -3.08 11.80 -4.60
CA LEU A 23 -2.66 10.54 -5.20
C LEU A 23 -1.15 10.48 -5.46
N LEU A 24 -0.56 11.59 -5.91
CA LEU A 24 0.89 11.69 -6.09
C LEU A 24 1.63 11.53 -4.74
N ALA A 25 1.14 12.17 -3.68
CA ALA A 25 1.72 12.05 -2.35
C ALA A 25 1.57 10.63 -1.78
N LEU A 26 0.46 9.95 -2.05
CA LEU A 26 0.19 8.58 -1.60
C LEU A 26 0.88 7.51 -2.44
N TYR A 27 1.38 7.85 -3.63
CA TYR A 27 1.98 6.88 -4.54
C TYR A 27 3.08 6.00 -3.88
N PRO A 28 4.11 6.56 -3.23
CA PRO A 28 5.16 5.73 -2.61
C PRO A 28 4.69 4.97 -1.36
N ILE A 29 3.59 5.38 -0.72
CA ILE A 29 3.14 4.81 0.56
C ILE A 29 2.16 3.66 0.35
N ALA A 30 1.27 3.77 -0.65
CA ALA A 30 0.18 2.82 -0.85
C ALA A 30 0.25 2.12 -2.21
N ILE A 31 0.51 2.87 -3.29
CA ILE A 31 0.40 2.34 -4.66
C ILE A 31 1.64 1.53 -5.03
N GLN A 32 2.83 2.12 -4.89
CA GLN A 32 4.09 1.45 -5.20
C GLN A 32 4.27 0.11 -4.45
N PRO A 33 4.09 0.03 -3.11
CA PRO A 33 4.25 -1.24 -2.39
C PRO A 33 3.16 -2.27 -2.72
N TYR A 34 1.98 -1.82 -3.17
CA TYR A 34 0.93 -2.71 -3.65
C TYR A 34 1.26 -3.32 -5.02
N LEU A 35 1.80 -2.51 -5.93
CA LEU A 35 2.18 -2.95 -7.28
C LEU A 35 3.44 -3.82 -7.25
N ASP A 36 4.43 -3.46 -6.44
CA ASP A 36 5.66 -4.22 -6.28
C ASP A 36 6.01 -4.37 -4.79
N SER A 37 5.86 -5.59 -4.31
CA SER A 37 6.20 -5.98 -2.94
C SER A 37 7.57 -6.68 -2.82
N SER A 38 8.37 -6.71 -3.90
CA SER A 38 9.64 -7.43 -3.94
C SER A 38 10.62 -6.96 -2.87
N GLU A 39 10.83 -5.65 -2.72
CA GLU A 39 11.73 -5.08 -1.70
C GLU A 39 11.30 -5.47 -0.28
N TRP A 40 9.99 -5.46 0.00
CA TRP A 40 9.44 -5.85 1.29
C TRP A 40 9.66 -7.33 1.58
N LYS A 41 9.48 -8.20 0.56
CA LYS A 41 9.76 -9.64 0.67
C LYS A 41 11.23 -9.90 0.95
N THR A 42 12.14 -9.24 0.22
CA THR A 42 13.58 -9.37 0.43
C THR A 42 13.99 -8.90 1.83
N THR A 43 13.45 -7.75 2.26
CA THR A 43 13.70 -7.21 3.60
C THR A 43 13.18 -8.16 4.68
N GLN A 44 11.99 -8.72 4.50
CA GLN A 44 11.39 -9.68 5.42
C GLN A 44 12.22 -10.97 5.50
N GLN A 45 12.66 -11.53 4.36
CA GLN A 45 13.51 -12.71 4.30
C GLN A 45 14.85 -12.49 5.00
N HIS A 46 15.48 -11.34 4.77
CA HIS A 46 16.74 -10.99 5.44
C HIS A 46 16.54 -10.85 6.96
N THR A 47 15.50 -10.14 7.39
CA THR A 47 15.22 -9.89 8.81
C THR A 47 14.81 -11.17 9.56
N ARG A 48 14.14 -12.11 8.89
CA ARG A 48 13.67 -13.38 9.49
C ARG A 48 14.59 -14.57 9.28
N LYS A 49 15.78 -14.39 8.68
CA LYS A 49 16.67 -15.49 8.31
C LYS A 49 17.07 -16.40 9.48
N SER A 50 17.14 -15.86 10.69
CA SER A 50 17.53 -16.59 11.91
C SER A 50 16.37 -16.82 12.89
N ILE A 51 15.13 -16.60 12.47
CA ILE A 51 13.95 -16.74 13.34
C ILE A 51 13.21 -18.02 12.95
N VAL A 52 13.21 -19.01 13.84
CA VAL A 52 12.26 -20.13 13.79
C VAL A 52 10.95 -19.63 14.38
N GLN A 53 9.96 -19.40 13.51
CA GLN A 53 8.74 -18.69 13.88
C GLN A 53 7.94 -19.43 14.95
N GLU A 54 8.00 -20.76 14.94
CA GLU A 54 7.37 -21.66 15.90
C GLU A 54 7.98 -21.56 17.30
N GLU A 55 9.27 -21.21 17.40
CA GLU A 55 10.00 -21.11 18.67
C GLU A 55 9.83 -19.74 19.34
N VAL A 56 9.68 -18.67 18.55
CA VAL A 56 9.41 -17.33 19.07
C VAL A 56 7.98 -17.19 19.56
N GLN A 57 7.06 -18.00 19.03
CA GLN A 57 5.67 -17.92 19.43
C GLN A 57 5.43 -18.58 20.78
N PRO A 58 4.62 -17.95 21.66
CA PRO A 58 4.27 -18.57 22.92
C PRO A 58 3.48 -19.86 22.63
N GLY A 59 3.87 -20.95 23.29
CA GLY A 59 3.31 -22.28 23.07
C GLY A 59 1.78 -22.30 23.20
N GLY A 60 1.12 -22.97 22.25
CA GLY A 60 -0.34 -23.11 22.20
C GLY A 60 -1.07 -22.09 21.31
N MET A 61 -0.38 -21.11 20.73
CA MET A 61 -0.94 -20.19 19.73
C MET A 61 -0.71 -20.66 18.28
N ARG A 62 -1.58 -20.22 17.37
CA ARG A 62 -1.42 -20.47 15.93
C ARG A 62 -0.29 -19.61 15.37
N VAL A 63 0.63 -20.26 14.64
CA VAL A 63 1.71 -19.60 13.87
C VAL A 63 1.15 -18.43 13.06
N TRP A 64 1.81 -17.28 13.14
CA TRP A 64 1.37 -16.06 12.46
C TRP A 64 1.47 -16.29 10.96
N SER A 65 0.40 -15.99 10.24
CA SER A 65 0.36 -16.09 8.79
C SER A 65 1.38 -15.14 8.17
N ASP A 66 2.21 -15.63 7.25
CA ASP A 66 3.08 -14.76 6.47
C ASP A 66 2.21 -13.97 5.47
N PRO A 67 2.21 -12.62 5.51
CA PRO A 67 1.43 -11.80 4.58
C PRO A 67 1.80 -12.01 3.11
N PHE A 68 2.95 -12.64 2.81
CA PHE A 68 3.36 -12.99 1.46
C PHE A 68 3.25 -14.49 1.14
N GLU A 69 2.66 -15.30 2.04
CA GLU A 69 2.48 -16.73 1.81
C GLU A 69 1.59 -16.94 0.58
N ARG A 70 1.98 -17.86 -0.30
CA ARG A 70 1.14 -18.23 -1.43
C ARG A 70 -0.13 -18.88 -0.89
N LYS A 71 -1.29 -18.41 -1.35
CA LYS A 71 -2.57 -19.05 -1.04
C LYS A 71 -2.51 -20.52 -1.49
N LYS A 72 -2.64 -21.45 -0.55
CA LYS A 72 -2.76 -22.88 -0.84
C LYS A 72 -4.03 -23.07 -1.69
N ARG A 73 -3.87 -23.60 -2.90
CA ARG A 73 -4.98 -23.96 -3.80
C ARG A 73 -5.64 -25.24 -3.29
#